data_AF-A0A7S2W829-F1
#
_entry.id   AF-A0A7S2W829-F1
#
_cell.length_a   1.000
_cell.length_b   1.000
_cell.length_c   1.000
_cell.angle_alpha   90.00
_cell.angle_beta   90.00
_cell.angle_gamma   90.00
#
_symmetry.space_group_name_H-M   'P 1'
#
loop_
_entity.id
_entity.type
_entity.pdbx_description
1 polymer ?
#
loop_
_entity_poly.entity_id
_entity_poly.type
_entity_poly.pdbx_seq_one_letter_code
_entity_poly.pdbx_strand_id
1 'polypeptide(L)'
;GCSVKRPMFEAIVKKKGRSYSSLGKWKIRRFVIDNEGTIVRYYDESTGELKGDIPMHTIEHVTPGNGPHFNITSRPVGVKEIRVWDLQAASENQMQQWVTLLDQCMVSLRKNRSPPSSFNMAPPGVKGTRVLGDH
;
A
#
# COMPACT_ATOMS: atom_id res chain seq x y z
N GLY A 1 7.75 -23.09 18.21
CA GLY A 1 8.05 -23.19 16.77
C GLY A 1 7.72 -21.88 16.09
N CYS A 2 8.61 -21.35 15.26
CA CYS A 2 8.37 -20.11 14.52
C CYS A 2 7.40 -20.38 13.37
N SER A 3 6.13 -19.98 13.53
CA SER A 3 5.17 -20.01 12.43
C SER A 3 5.55 -18.92 11.42
N VAL A 4 6.20 -19.32 10.33
CA VAL A 4 6.57 -18.40 9.24
C VAL A 4 5.27 -17.95 8.58
N LYS A 5 4.78 -16.75 8.93
CA LYS A 5 3.60 -16.16 8.30
C LYS A 5 3.87 -16.05 6.79
N ARG A 6 3.06 -16.72 5.96
CA ARG A 6 3.18 -16.65 4.50
C ARG A 6 2.97 -15.21 4.02
N PRO A 7 3.74 -14.72 3.04
CA PRO A 7 3.48 -13.40 2.47
C PRO A 7 2.08 -13.34 1.84
N MET A 8 1.49 -12.15 1.79
CA MET A 8 0.18 -11.96 1.16
C MET A 8 0.28 -12.18 -0.36
N PHE A 9 1.38 -11.73 -0.96
CA PHE A 9 1.69 -11.94 -2.37
C PHE A 9 3.20 -11.83 -2.58
N GLU A 10 3.76 -12.66 -3.45
CA GLU A 10 5.11 -12.47 -3.94
C GLU A 10 5.24 -12.85 -5.41
N ALA A 11 6.12 -12.15 -6.12
CA ALA A 11 6.40 -12.43 -7.53
C ALA A 11 7.81 -11.96 -7.93
N ILE A 12 8.37 -12.64 -8.92
CA ILE A 12 9.54 -12.16 -9.64
C ILE A 12 9.10 -11.08 -10.63
N VAL A 13 9.62 -9.87 -10.48
CA VAL A 13 9.39 -8.74 -11.40
C VAL A 13 10.72 -8.11 -11.80
N LYS A 14 10.78 -7.50 -12.98
CA LYS A 14 11.94 -6.68 -13.35
C LYS A 14 11.73 -5.27 -12.83
N LYS A 15 12.73 -4.72 -12.14
CA LYS A 15 12.76 -3.33 -11.67
C LYS A 15 13.79 -2.53 -12.47
N LYS A 16 13.42 -1.34 -12.95
CA LYS A 16 14.38 -0.41 -13.59
C LYS A 16 15.35 0.17 -12.54
N GLY A 17 16.63 0.19 -12.86
CA GLY A 17 17.68 0.75 -12.03
C GLY A 17 17.66 2.28 -12.04
N ARG A 18 17.96 2.86 -10.87
CA ARG A 18 17.89 4.32 -10.61
C ARG A 18 19.16 4.91 -9.97
N SER A 19 20.14 4.09 -9.61
CA SER A 19 21.48 4.60 -9.27
C SER A 19 22.23 4.98 -10.54
N TYR A 20 23.20 5.90 -10.47
CA TYR A 20 24.10 6.22 -11.58
C TYR A 20 24.68 4.96 -12.25
N SER A 21 25.16 4.00 -11.45
CA SER A 21 25.70 2.70 -11.90
C SER A 21 24.69 1.72 -12.51
N SER A 22 23.38 1.99 -12.44
CA SER A 22 22.34 1.09 -12.97
C SER A 22 21.21 1.80 -13.73
N LEU A 23 21.37 3.08 -14.05
CA LEU A 23 20.34 3.89 -14.69
C LEU A 23 19.89 3.24 -16.01
N GLY A 24 18.58 3.06 -16.17
CA GLY A 24 17.99 2.43 -17.35
C GLY A 24 18.07 0.90 -17.43
N LYS A 25 18.96 0.24 -16.67
CA LYS A 25 19.10 -1.23 -16.69
C LYS A 25 17.99 -1.90 -15.90
N TRP A 26 17.32 -2.89 -16.49
CA TRP A 26 16.36 -3.75 -15.79
C TRP A 26 17.08 -4.79 -14.92
N LYS A 27 16.62 -4.97 -13.68
CA LYS A 27 17.14 -5.98 -12.75
C LYS A 27 16.01 -6.89 -12.28
N ILE A 28 16.24 -8.21 -12.29
CA ILE A 28 15.29 -9.20 -11.77
C ILE A 28 15.27 -9.09 -10.24
N ARG A 29 14.08 -9.03 -9.64
CA ARG A 29 13.87 -8.85 -8.21
C ARG A 29 12.66 -9.66 -7.75
N ARG A 30 12.76 -10.33 -6.60
CA ARG A 30 11.60 -10.90 -5.90
C ARG A 30 10.96 -9.80 -5.06
N PHE A 31 9.75 -9.39 -5.43
CA PHE A 31 8.94 -8.45 -4.66
C PHE A 31 7.95 -9.22 -3.80
N VAL A 32 7.76 -8.77 -2.56
CA VAL A 32 6.98 -9.44 -1.52
C VAL A 32 6.12 -8.41 -0.81
N ILE A 33 4.79 -8.59 -0.83
CA ILE A 33 3.88 -7.94 0.12
C ILE A 33 3.88 -8.79 1.39
N ASP A 34 4.15 -8.16 2.53
CA ASP A 34 4.07 -8.84 3.83
C ASP A 34 2.66 -9.38 4.12
N ASN A 35 2.55 -10.27 5.09
CA ASN A 35 1.28 -10.91 5.46
C ASN A 35 0.23 -9.93 6.04
N GLU A 36 0.62 -8.69 6.34
CA GLU A 36 -0.24 -7.65 6.95
C GLU A 36 -0.60 -6.54 5.94
N GLY A 37 -0.07 -6.59 4.71
CA GLY A 37 -0.30 -5.57 3.67
C GLY A 37 0.27 -4.20 4.03
N THR A 38 1.26 -4.14 4.93
CA THR A 38 1.83 -2.91 5.49
C THR A 38 3.08 -2.43 4.76
N ILE A 39 3.80 -3.34 4.07
CA ILE A 39 5.09 -3.05 3.46
C ILE A 39 5.40 -3.98 2.28
N VAL A 40 5.86 -3.38 1.19
CA VAL A 40 6.41 -4.12 0.04
C VAL A 40 7.93 -4.18 0.20
N ARG A 41 8.52 -5.38 0.26
CA ARG A 41 9.98 -5.57 0.27
C ARG A 41 10.44 -6.12 -1.06
N TYR A 42 11.64 -5.76 -1.50
CA TYR A 42 12.23 -6.34 -2.72
C TYR A 42 13.67 -6.81 -2.52
N TYR A 43 13.92 -8.02 -3.00
CA TYR A 43 15.16 -8.75 -2.84
C TYR A 43 15.86 -8.92 -4.18
N ASP A 44 17.18 -8.96 -4.17
CA ASP A 44 17.94 -9.48 -5.30
C ASP A 44 17.67 -10.99 -5.42
N GLU A 45 17.22 -11.43 -6.59
CA GLU A 45 16.77 -12.82 -6.75
C GLU A 45 17.93 -13.80 -6.73
N SER A 46 19.10 -13.43 -7.27
CA SER A 46 20.25 -14.35 -7.32
C SER A 46 20.95 -14.55 -5.99
N THR A 47 20.79 -13.61 -5.04
CA THR A 47 21.48 -13.63 -3.73
C THR A 47 20.55 -13.67 -2.53
N GLY A 48 19.25 -13.47 -2.71
CA GLY A 48 18.28 -13.32 -1.62
C GLY A 48 18.44 -12.03 -0.79
N GLU A 49 19.38 -11.15 -1.14
CA GLU A 49 19.72 -9.95 -0.36
C GLU A 49 18.62 -8.89 -0.46
N LEU A 50 18.20 -8.32 0.67
CA LEU A 50 17.22 -7.22 0.70
C LEU A 50 17.82 -5.98 0.02
N LYS A 51 17.18 -5.50 -1.06
CA LYS A 51 17.60 -4.30 -1.80
C LYS A 51 16.74 -3.07 -1.51
N GLY A 52 15.74 -3.21 -0.64
CA GLY A 52 14.95 -2.12 -0.09
C GLY A 52 13.49 -2.50 0.14
N ASP A 53 12.75 -1.51 0.63
CA ASP A 53 11.36 -1.63 1.01
C ASP A 53 10.57 -0.35 0.65
N ILE A 54 9.25 -0.49 0.65
CA ILE A 54 8.28 0.56 0.36
C ILE A 54 7.14 0.40 1.38
N PRO A 55 7.07 1.24 2.43
CA PRO A 55 5.95 1.24 3.36
C PRO A 55 4.64 1.53 2.61
N MET A 56 3.64 0.67 2.75
CA MET A 56 2.38 0.79 1.98
C MET A 56 1.68 2.13 2.23
N HIS A 57 1.82 2.67 3.44
CA HIS A 57 1.25 3.97 3.82
C HIS A 57 1.93 5.19 3.18
N THR A 58 3.11 5.03 2.56
CA THR A 58 3.75 6.10 1.78
C THR A 58 3.45 5.98 0.29
N ILE A 59 2.76 4.94 -0.18
CA ILE A 59 2.36 4.80 -1.58
C ILE A 59 1.17 5.73 -1.84
N GLU A 60 1.31 6.60 -2.84
CA GLU A 60 0.25 7.54 -3.24
C GLU A 60 -0.73 6.85 -4.18
N HIS A 61 -0.19 6.19 -5.20
CA HIS A 61 -0.92 5.47 -6.24
C HIS A 61 -0.02 4.42 -6.91
N VAL A 62 -0.66 3.47 -7.60
CA VAL A 62 -0.01 2.52 -8.51
C VAL A 62 -0.64 2.70 -9.89
N THR A 63 0.19 2.91 -10.91
CA THR A 63 -0.27 3.20 -12.28
C THR A 63 0.04 2.01 -13.19
N PRO A 64 -0.96 1.33 -13.79
CA PRO A 64 -0.72 0.40 -14.88
C PRO A 64 -0.24 1.16 -16.14
N GLY A 65 0.65 0.54 -16.89
CA GLY A 65 1.15 1.03 -18.18
C GLY A 65 0.82 0.06 -19.31
N ASN A 66 1.51 0.20 -20.45
CA ASN A 66 1.31 -0.66 -21.62
C ASN A 66 1.95 -2.04 -21.40
N GLY A 67 1.25 -3.11 -21.74
CA GLY A 67 1.74 -4.47 -21.52
C GLY A 67 1.89 -4.79 -20.02
N PRO A 68 2.85 -5.64 -19.62
CA PRO A 68 3.05 -6.01 -18.21
C PRO A 68 3.78 -4.92 -17.37
N HIS A 69 3.76 -3.66 -17.79
CA HIS A 69 4.47 -2.55 -17.13
C HIS A 69 3.60 -1.82 -16.13
N PHE A 70 4.14 -1.50 -14.95
CA PHE A 70 3.44 -0.70 -13.95
C PHE A 70 4.42 0.09 -13.09
N ASN A 71 3.94 1.20 -12.52
CA ASN A 71 4.72 2.09 -11.68
C ASN A 71 4.11 2.19 -10.28
N ILE A 72 4.92 2.03 -9.24
CA ILE A 72 4.55 2.39 -7.86
C ILE A 72 5.08 3.80 -7.59
N THR A 73 4.23 4.72 -7.16
CA THR A 73 4.62 6.08 -6.76
C THR A 73 4.47 6.26 -5.25
N SER A 74 5.53 6.70 -4.58
CA SER A 74 5.55 6.89 -3.13
C SER A 74 6.14 8.25 -2.73
N ARG A 75 5.53 8.88 -1.71
CA ARG A 75 6.03 10.07 -1.05
C ARG A 75 6.11 9.80 0.46
N PRO A 76 7.31 9.65 1.04
CA PRO A 76 7.44 9.51 2.49
C PRO A 76 6.95 10.76 3.22
N VAL A 77 6.35 10.59 4.40
CA VAL A 77 5.85 11.71 5.21
C VAL A 77 6.99 12.66 5.58
N GLY A 78 6.78 13.96 5.39
CA GLY A 78 7.81 14.99 5.62
C GLY A 78 8.86 15.13 4.52
N VAL A 79 8.82 14.29 3.48
CA VAL A 79 9.78 14.32 2.36
C VAL A 79 9.12 14.90 1.11
N LYS A 80 9.74 15.91 0.48
CA LYS A 80 9.28 16.49 -0.79
C LYS A 80 9.61 15.63 -2.01
N GLU A 81 10.63 14.78 -1.91
CA GLU A 81 11.05 13.86 -2.97
C GLU A 81 9.98 12.78 -3.21
N ILE A 82 9.50 12.68 -4.46
CA ILE A 82 8.65 11.58 -4.91
C ILE A 82 9.55 10.47 -5.45
N ARG A 83 9.40 9.27 -4.90
CA ARG A 83 10.08 8.06 -5.39
C ARG A 83 9.12 7.26 -6.26
N VAL A 84 9.63 6.77 -7.37
CA VAL A 84 8.88 5.92 -8.30
C VAL A 84 9.66 4.63 -8.53
N TRP A 85 8.97 3.51 -8.70
CA TRP A 85 9.54 2.22 -9.07
C TRP A 85 8.91 1.78 -10.39
N ASP A 86 9.68 1.85 -11.48
CA ASP A 86 9.25 1.33 -12.78
C ASP A 86 9.47 -0.18 -12.80
N LEU A 87 8.37 -0.92 -12.97
CA LEU A 87 8.32 -2.37 -12.86
C LEU A 87 7.80 -2.99 -14.17
N GLN A 88 8.21 -4.24 -14.41
CA GLN A 88 7.66 -5.11 -15.45
C GLN A 88 7.37 -6.47 -14.81
N ALA A 89 6.10 -6.86 -14.79
CA ALA A 89 5.64 -8.18 -14.37
C ALA A 89 5.98 -9.26 -15.42
N ALA A 90 5.79 -10.53 -15.07
CA ALA A 90 5.90 -11.64 -16.02
C ALA A 90 4.76 -11.65 -17.05
N SER A 91 3.58 -11.10 -16.72
CA SER A 91 2.41 -11.02 -17.58
C SER A 91 1.48 -9.86 -17.18
N GLU A 92 0.58 -9.46 -18.07
CA GLU A 92 -0.46 -8.46 -17.78
C GLU A 92 -1.36 -8.89 -16.62
N ASN A 93 -1.70 -10.18 -16.52
CA ASN A 93 -2.49 -10.70 -15.40
C ASN A 93 -1.75 -10.51 -14.05
N GLN A 94 -0.44 -10.82 -14.01
CA GLN A 94 0.37 -10.59 -12.80
C GLN A 94 0.51 -9.09 -12.49
N MET A 95 0.57 -8.22 -13.49
CA MET A 95 0.52 -6.76 -13.30
C MET A 95 -0.82 -6.33 -12.67
N GLN A 96 -1.96 -6.82 -13.18
CA GLN A 96 -3.28 -6.48 -12.63
C GLN A 96 -3.44 -6.98 -11.19
N GLN A 97 -2.91 -8.16 -10.86
CA GLN A 97 -2.81 -8.66 -9.47
C GLN A 97 -2.03 -7.69 -8.58
N TRP A 98 -0.85 -7.21 -9.01
CA TRP A 98 -0.08 -6.20 -8.28
C TRP A 98 -0.87 -4.90 -8.06
N VAL A 99 -1.46 -4.34 -9.13
CA VAL A 99 -2.23 -3.09 -9.04
C VAL A 99 -3.41 -3.23 -8.08
N THR A 100 -4.18 -4.31 -8.20
CA THR A 100 -5.38 -4.57 -7.39
C THR A 100 -5.04 -4.79 -5.92
N LEU A 101 -4.03 -5.62 -5.62
CA LEU A 101 -3.64 -5.93 -4.23
C LEU A 101 -3.05 -4.72 -3.52
N LEU A 102 -2.20 -3.94 -4.20
CA LEU A 102 -1.63 -2.72 -3.64
C LEU A 102 -2.73 -1.67 -3.36
N ASP A 103 -3.70 -1.49 -4.26
CA ASP A 103 -4.83 -0.60 -4.03
C ASP A 103 -5.70 -1.04 -2.85
N GLN A 104 -6.05 -2.33 -2.78
CA GLN A 104 -6.78 -2.90 -1.64
C GLN A 104 -6.04 -2.70 -0.30
N CYS A 105 -4.72 -2.88 -0.27
CA CYS A 105 -3.91 -2.62 0.92
C CYS A 105 -3.93 -1.14 1.29
N MET A 106 -3.71 -0.23 0.34
CA MET A 106 -3.75 1.23 0.57
C MET A 106 -5.12 1.68 1.10
N VAL A 107 -6.22 1.21 0.51
CA VAL A 107 -7.59 1.52 0.94
C VAL A 107 -7.85 0.98 2.36
N SER A 108 -7.40 -0.24 2.67
CA SER A 108 -7.58 -0.85 4.00
C SER A 108 -6.82 -0.09 5.09
N LEU A 109 -5.58 0.32 4.83
CA LEU A 109 -4.78 1.13 5.75
C LEU A 109 -5.37 2.54 5.95
N ARG A 110 -6.01 3.12 4.92
CA ARG A 110 -6.72 4.41 5.04
C ARG A 110 -7.98 4.26 5.90
N LYS A 111 -8.79 3.22 5.68
CA LYS A 111 -9.99 2.91 6.50
C LYS A 111 -9.65 2.69 7.97
N ASN A 112 -8.58 1.95 8.27
CA ASN A 112 -8.13 1.69 9.65
C ASN A 112 -7.48 2.90 10.33
N ARG A 113 -7.25 4.01 9.61
CA ARG A 113 -6.78 5.29 10.16
C ARG A 113 -7.91 6.31 10.36
N SER A 114 -9.11 6.05 9.84
CA SER A 114 -10.30 6.79 10.28
C SER A 114 -10.56 6.46 11.75
N PRO A 115 -10.72 7.45 12.65
CA PRO A 115 -11.36 7.16 13.93
C PRO A 115 -12.76 6.58 13.67
N PRO A 116 -13.32 5.75 14.58
CA PRO A 116 -14.70 5.35 14.47
C PRO A 116 -15.59 6.59 14.35
N SER A 117 -16.53 6.58 13.39
CA SER A 117 -17.42 7.70 13.10
C SER A 117 -18.45 7.88 14.20
N SER A 118 -18.04 8.51 15.31
CA SER A 118 -18.89 8.83 16.47
C SER A 118 -19.85 10.01 16.22
N PHE A 119 -20.57 10.00 15.10
CA PHE A 119 -21.67 10.90 14.67
C PHE A 119 -22.35 10.18 13.48
N ASN A 120 -23.67 9.99 13.32
CA ASN A 120 -24.92 10.69 13.73
C ASN A 120 -26.10 9.65 13.77
N MET A 121 -27.36 9.88 14.19
CA MET A 121 -28.14 11.04 14.74
C MET A 121 -29.39 10.53 15.52
N ALA A 122 -30.31 11.44 15.90
CA ALA A 122 -31.62 11.19 16.56
C ALA A 122 -32.79 11.11 15.51
N PRO A 123 -34.11 11.37 15.77
CA PRO A 123 -34.91 11.78 16.97
C PRO A 123 -36.10 10.78 17.20
N PRO A 124 -37.34 11.10 17.67
CA PRO A 124 -37.92 12.27 18.39
C PRO A 124 -38.84 11.91 19.62
N GLY A 125 -39.46 12.93 20.26
CA GLY A 125 -40.90 12.87 20.61
C GLY A 125 -41.42 13.01 22.07
N VAL A 126 -41.66 14.25 22.52
CA VAL A 126 -42.88 14.73 23.25
C VAL A 126 -43.20 14.30 24.72
N LYS A 127 -43.40 15.36 25.55
CA LYS A 127 -44.17 15.52 26.82
C LYS A 127 -43.60 15.04 28.17
N GLY A 128 -43.48 16.01 29.08
CA GLY A 128 -43.22 15.83 30.52
C GLY A 128 -43.34 17.17 31.28
N THR A 129 -44.54 17.75 31.34
CA THR A 129 -44.82 18.97 32.12
C THR A 129 -44.64 18.76 33.62
N ARG A 130 -43.91 19.65 34.30
CA ARG A 130 -44.26 20.07 35.67
C ARG A 130 -43.88 21.53 35.92
N VAL A 131 -44.53 22.12 36.91
CA VAL A 131 -44.67 23.56 37.13
C VAL A 131 -44.11 23.94 38.50
N LEU A 132 -43.79 25.23 38.67
CA LEU A 132 -43.75 25.98 39.94
C LEU A 132 -42.55 25.76 40.89
N GLY A 133 -42.08 26.88 41.45
CA GLY A 133 -41.02 26.94 42.45
C GLY A 133 -40.35 28.31 42.52
N ASP A 134 -41.09 29.34 42.93
CA ASP A 134 -40.54 30.65 43.30
C ASP A 134 -39.57 30.54 44.50
N HIS A 135 -38.51 31.34 44.49
CA HIS A 135 -37.99 32.07 45.67
C HIS A 135 -36.97 33.14 45.30
#